data_AF-A0A3R7BIR6-F1
#
_entry.id   AF-A0A3R7BIR6-F1
#
_cell.length_a   1.000
_cell.length_b   1.000
_cell.length_c   1.000
_cell.angle_alpha   90.00
_cell.angle_beta   90.00
_cell.angle_gamma   90.00
#
_symmetry.space_group_name_H-M   'P 1'
#
loop_
_entity.id
_entity.type
_entity.pdbx_description
1 polymer ?
#
loop_
_entity_poly.entity_id
_entity_poly.type
_entity_poly.pdbx_seq_one_letter_code
_entity_poly.pdbx_strand_id
1 'polypeptide(L)'
;MVNPLTRCMEDYCLPPFATFHARDIAPAVRAAISEYALDLNALEDDLCDADDLCWTSVMDRLEIIDDPLRRLSSILEHLSTVANSPELRSAQDDVQEDILAMQSRRAQSPVVFHAMQTLRASPAFDSEFTTEQQRILDRAILHATLKGAALAPHDKDRFNDIALRLDTLSTMALLAQNAVAAGHDGASAAAGPWKLSLEFPVYMPLMKQCTHRPTRQLLYGAFVSKASTPPYDNAPVIREMLQLRQSRARLLGFRTFADLSLQDKMAPSVAVVEDMLRDLCDKVLPLARAELDEVQVFAAAHGHVPPLAQWDISYWYDIAYTVDAASSGLMAFGGVQNLFHTFGYGLRDVFTSAEYTAASSADGIEYDAIEIAPQFLSLNLGIKCILETLRMISGHVETGDPLPDDLIDKMLAARNFKAATNLLYQLRLGATDMALHHHYDPYSSDKTIFDVQQSIVESFSVRPPCDQDMHICSFSHLFTLTYGAGYYAYIWSDMLAADTAACFDTTDKAEWQRWGRRFRDSVLAKLGILEPMAVYKLFRGRAPQTDALLARYGLQ
;
A
#
# COMPACT_ATOMS: atom_id res chain seq x y z
N MET A 1 -30.13 26.42 -4.37
CA MET A 1 -28.68 26.66 -4.54
C MET A 1 -28.12 25.43 -5.24
N VAL A 2 -27.29 25.62 -6.27
CA VAL A 2 -26.58 24.51 -6.92
C VAL A 2 -25.68 23.86 -5.87
N ASN A 3 -25.66 22.53 -5.85
CA ASN A 3 -24.83 21.78 -4.92
C ASN A 3 -23.34 22.14 -5.16
N PRO A 4 -22.56 22.47 -4.10
CA PRO A 4 -21.16 22.89 -4.25
C PRO A 4 -20.27 21.81 -4.88
N LEU A 5 -20.57 20.53 -4.68
CA LEU A 5 -19.84 19.41 -5.28
C LEU A 5 -20.19 19.24 -6.76
N THR A 6 -21.46 19.40 -7.14
CA THR A 6 -21.87 19.40 -8.56
C THR A 6 -21.16 20.51 -9.32
N ARG A 7 -21.18 21.74 -8.78
CA ARG A 7 -20.48 22.87 -9.37
C ARG A 7 -18.97 22.64 -9.46
N CYS A 8 -18.37 21.97 -8.48
CA CYS A 8 -16.95 21.62 -8.50
C CYS A 8 -16.57 20.73 -9.69
N MET A 9 -17.48 19.83 -10.10
CA MET A 9 -17.29 18.98 -11.28
C MET A 9 -17.39 19.80 -12.56
N GLU A 10 -18.46 20.61 -12.68
CA GLU A 10 -18.71 21.49 -13.83
C GLU A 10 -17.56 22.50 -14.08
N ASP A 11 -17.09 23.17 -13.01
CA ASP A 11 -16.05 24.19 -13.08
C ASP A 11 -14.62 23.58 -13.16
N TYR A 12 -14.50 22.26 -13.12
CA TYR A 12 -13.22 21.52 -13.08
C TYR A 12 -12.22 22.10 -12.06
N CYS A 13 -12.71 22.41 -10.84
CA CYS A 13 -11.92 23.06 -9.80
C CYS A 13 -11.60 22.12 -8.63
N LEU A 14 -10.77 22.60 -7.68
CA LEU A 14 -10.44 21.84 -6.47
C LEU A 14 -11.68 21.67 -5.58
N PRO A 15 -11.82 20.52 -4.89
CA PRO A 15 -12.95 20.29 -3.98
C PRO A 15 -13.06 21.40 -2.93
N PRO A 16 -14.25 21.99 -2.73
CA PRO A 16 -14.43 23.15 -1.86
C PRO A 16 -14.56 22.71 -0.38
N PHE A 17 -13.53 22.04 0.16
CA PHE A 17 -13.51 21.41 1.49
C PHE A 17 -13.93 22.33 2.64
N ALA A 18 -13.76 23.65 2.49
CA ALA A 18 -14.15 24.61 3.52
C ALA A 18 -15.67 24.90 3.55
N THR A 19 -16.41 24.58 2.49
CA THR A 19 -17.78 25.10 2.31
C THR A 19 -18.85 24.05 2.03
N PHE A 20 -18.52 22.83 1.59
CA PHE A 20 -19.52 21.78 1.47
C PHE A 20 -19.71 21.03 2.80
N HIS A 21 -20.87 20.39 2.94
CA HIS A 21 -21.25 19.58 4.10
C HIS A 21 -21.56 18.13 3.68
N ALA A 22 -21.55 17.19 4.64
CA ALA A 22 -21.85 15.78 4.37
C ALA A 22 -23.21 15.58 3.65
N ARG A 23 -24.22 16.41 3.95
CA ARG A 23 -25.53 16.40 3.28
C ARG A 23 -25.49 16.73 1.78
N ASP A 24 -24.41 17.34 1.31
CA ASP A 24 -24.24 17.70 -0.10
C ASP A 24 -23.70 16.51 -0.92
N ILE A 25 -23.17 15.46 -0.29
CA ILE A 25 -22.54 14.31 -0.96
C ILE A 25 -23.58 13.51 -1.73
N ALA A 26 -24.60 12.96 -1.04
CA ALA A 26 -25.55 12.04 -1.66
C ALA A 26 -26.30 12.65 -2.86
N PRO A 27 -26.79 13.92 -2.81
CA PRO A 27 -27.41 14.55 -3.96
C PRO A 27 -26.46 14.73 -5.15
N ALA A 28 -25.19 15.10 -4.91
CA ALA A 28 -24.20 15.28 -5.98
C ALA A 28 -23.84 13.95 -6.64
N VAL A 29 -23.63 12.90 -5.83
CA VAL A 29 -23.32 11.55 -6.33
C VAL A 29 -24.48 10.98 -7.14
N ARG A 30 -25.73 11.08 -6.66
CA ARG A 30 -26.90 10.59 -7.41
C ARG A 30 -27.11 11.33 -8.73
N ALA A 31 -26.85 12.63 -8.77
CA ALA A 31 -26.87 13.40 -10.01
C ALA A 31 -25.81 12.89 -11.00
N ALA A 32 -24.56 12.73 -10.54
CA ALA A 32 -23.48 12.20 -11.36
C ALA A 32 -23.75 10.76 -11.85
N ILE A 33 -24.32 9.88 -11.02
CA ILE A 33 -24.73 8.52 -11.43
C ILE A 33 -25.81 8.58 -12.51
N SER A 34 -26.78 9.49 -12.40
CA SER A 34 -27.86 9.63 -13.39
C SER A 34 -27.33 10.09 -14.74
N GLU A 35 -26.44 11.09 -14.74
CA GLU A 35 -25.77 11.59 -15.94
C GLU A 35 -24.88 10.51 -16.57
N TYR A 36 -24.04 9.86 -15.76
CA TYR A 36 -23.21 8.73 -16.17
C TYR A 36 -24.05 7.66 -16.86
N ALA A 37 -25.17 7.24 -16.25
CA ALA A 37 -26.00 6.18 -16.80
C ALA A 37 -26.59 6.56 -18.18
N LEU A 38 -26.98 7.82 -18.37
CA LEU A 38 -27.46 8.33 -19.66
C LEU A 38 -26.34 8.35 -20.70
N ASP A 39 -25.17 8.87 -20.34
CA ASP A 39 -24.03 8.97 -21.25
C ASP A 39 -23.48 7.59 -21.64
N LEU A 40 -23.46 6.64 -20.70
CA LEU A 40 -23.09 5.26 -20.98
C LEU A 40 -24.09 4.60 -21.93
N ASN A 41 -25.40 4.82 -21.76
CA ASN A 41 -26.40 4.29 -22.69
C ASN A 41 -26.19 4.86 -24.10
N ALA A 42 -26.00 6.18 -24.22
CA ALA A 42 -25.75 6.83 -25.50
C ALA A 42 -24.46 6.32 -26.16
N LEU A 43 -23.40 6.11 -25.38
CA LEU A 43 -22.17 5.51 -25.86
C LEU A 43 -22.39 4.06 -26.34
N GLU A 44 -23.11 3.24 -25.58
CA GLU A 44 -23.41 1.85 -25.95
C GLU A 44 -24.23 1.79 -27.25
N ASP A 45 -25.24 2.64 -27.39
CA ASP A 45 -26.06 2.74 -28.62
C ASP A 45 -25.18 3.13 -29.83
N ASP A 46 -24.33 4.15 -29.68
CA ASP A 46 -23.43 4.58 -30.75
C ASP A 46 -22.41 3.51 -31.15
N LEU A 47 -21.92 2.71 -30.18
CA LEU A 47 -20.92 1.67 -30.42
C LEU A 47 -21.51 0.38 -31.01
N CYS A 48 -22.80 0.09 -30.78
CA CYS A 48 -23.44 -1.12 -31.31
C CYS A 48 -23.50 -1.13 -32.84
N ASP A 49 -23.69 0.04 -33.44
CA ASP A 49 -23.92 0.21 -34.89
C ASP A 49 -22.73 0.89 -35.61
N ALA A 50 -21.58 1.04 -34.94
CA ALA A 50 -20.43 1.74 -35.50
C ALA A 50 -19.61 0.88 -36.47
N ASP A 51 -19.51 1.31 -37.73
CA ASP A 51 -18.64 0.69 -38.74
C ASP A 51 -17.16 1.13 -38.65
N ASP A 52 -16.89 2.34 -38.14
CA ASP A 52 -15.56 2.96 -38.08
C ASP A 52 -15.18 3.31 -36.62
N LEU A 53 -14.87 2.30 -35.81
CA LEU A 53 -14.36 2.50 -34.45
C LEU A 53 -12.95 3.09 -34.48
N CYS A 54 -12.72 4.16 -33.70
CA CYS A 54 -11.41 4.77 -33.50
C CYS A 54 -11.17 5.11 -32.02
N TRP A 55 -9.94 5.52 -31.68
CA TRP A 55 -9.59 5.90 -30.31
C TRP A 55 -10.57 6.92 -29.71
N THR A 56 -10.87 7.99 -30.45
CA THR A 56 -11.74 9.07 -29.97
C THR A 56 -13.19 8.65 -29.81
N SER A 57 -13.71 7.75 -30.65
CA SER A 57 -15.09 7.29 -30.53
C SER A 57 -15.31 6.33 -29.36
N VAL A 58 -14.23 5.75 -28.79
CA VAL A 58 -14.30 4.80 -27.69
C VAL A 58 -13.61 5.34 -26.44
N MET A 59 -12.29 5.49 -26.47
CA MET A 59 -11.47 5.72 -25.27
C MET A 59 -11.58 7.16 -24.76
N ASP A 60 -11.54 8.17 -25.64
CA ASP A 60 -11.70 9.58 -25.21
C ASP A 60 -13.10 9.82 -24.61
N ARG A 61 -14.14 9.19 -25.19
CA ARG A 61 -15.50 9.27 -24.64
C ARG A 61 -15.62 8.58 -23.28
N LEU A 62 -15.01 7.40 -23.11
CA LEU A 62 -14.98 6.71 -21.82
C LEU A 62 -14.32 7.56 -20.74
N GLU A 63 -13.20 8.21 -21.03
CA GLU A 63 -12.52 9.09 -20.08
C GLU A 63 -13.42 10.25 -19.62
N ILE A 64 -14.15 10.87 -20.56
CA ILE A 64 -15.06 11.98 -20.27
C ILE A 64 -16.21 11.55 -19.36
N ILE A 65 -16.86 10.41 -19.65
CA ILE A 65 -18.03 9.96 -18.87
C ILE A 65 -17.64 9.39 -17.50
N ASP A 66 -16.42 8.85 -17.38
CA ASP A 66 -15.93 8.25 -16.13
C ASP A 66 -15.53 9.31 -15.08
N ASP A 67 -15.08 10.50 -15.51
CA ASP A 67 -14.43 11.51 -14.66
C ASP A 67 -15.30 12.02 -13.49
N PRO A 68 -16.56 12.46 -13.68
CA PRO A 68 -17.32 13.11 -12.61
C PRO A 68 -17.60 12.18 -11.43
N LEU A 69 -18.05 10.96 -11.69
CA LEU A 69 -18.33 9.97 -10.64
C LEU A 69 -17.03 9.54 -9.95
N ARG A 70 -15.95 9.33 -10.71
CA ARG A 70 -14.63 9.01 -10.16
C ARG A 70 -14.15 10.08 -9.18
N ARG A 71 -14.20 11.36 -9.58
CA ARG A 71 -13.75 12.47 -8.72
C ARG A 71 -14.58 12.59 -7.44
N LEU A 72 -15.90 12.44 -7.52
CA LEU A 72 -16.78 12.47 -6.34
C LEU A 72 -16.51 11.29 -5.39
N SER A 73 -16.32 10.07 -5.92
CA SER A 73 -15.94 8.90 -5.13
C SER A 73 -14.59 9.09 -4.44
N SER A 74 -13.59 9.67 -5.12
CA SER A 74 -12.29 9.96 -4.52
C SER A 74 -12.37 11.00 -3.39
N ILE A 75 -13.24 12.00 -3.49
CA ILE A 75 -13.48 12.97 -2.39
C ILE A 75 -14.04 12.24 -1.16
N LEU A 76 -15.00 11.34 -1.37
CA LEU A 76 -15.63 10.57 -0.29
C LEU A 76 -14.63 9.65 0.41
N GLU A 77 -13.84 8.89 -0.37
CA GLU A 77 -12.78 8.01 0.13
C GLU A 77 -11.69 8.79 0.88
N HIS A 78 -11.31 9.97 0.37
CA HIS A 78 -10.36 10.82 1.06
C HIS A 78 -10.88 11.27 2.43
N LEU A 79 -12.11 11.78 2.51
CA LEU A 79 -12.69 12.26 3.77
C LEU A 79 -12.92 11.15 4.79
N SER A 80 -13.27 9.94 4.33
CA SER A 80 -13.46 8.79 5.22
C SER A 80 -12.16 8.36 5.90
N THR A 81 -11.01 8.68 5.31
CA THR A 81 -9.68 8.38 5.87
C THR A 81 -9.10 9.53 6.70
N VAL A 82 -9.30 10.81 6.30
CA VAL A 82 -8.63 11.95 6.97
C VAL A 82 -9.53 12.77 7.91
N ALA A 83 -10.85 12.70 7.76
CA ALA A 83 -11.80 13.57 8.46
C ALA A 83 -13.12 12.85 8.82
N ASN A 84 -13.04 11.56 9.15
CA ASN A 84 -14.19 10.69 9.35
C ASN A 84 -15.16 11.20 10.45
N SER A 85 -16.46 11.21 10.16
CA SER A 85 -17.53 11.56 11.11
C SER A 85 -18.77 10.65 10.95
N PRO A 86 -19.65 10.55 11.96
CA PRO A 86 -20.92 9.82 11.81
C PRO A 86 -21.76 10.28 10.62
N GLU A 87 -21.77 11.57 10.34
CA GLU A 87 -22.51 12.17 9.22
C GLU A 87 -21.90 11.79 7.88
N LEU A 88 -20.57 11.76 7.77
CA LEU A 88 -19.87 11.31 6.56
C LEU A 88 -20.05 9.82 6.31
N ARG A 89 -20.01 8.99 7.37
CA ARG A 89 -20.29 7.55 7.25
C ARG A 89 -21.71 7.30 6.76
N SER A 90 -22.69 7.98 7.36
CA SER A 90 -24.09 7.89 6.90
C SER A 90 -24.24 8.32 5.44
N ALA A 91 -23.56 9.40 5.02
CA ALA A 91 -23.57 9.84 3.64
C ALA A 91 -22.88 8.84 2.68
N GLN A 92 -21.84 8.14 3.15
CA GLN A 92 -21.17 7.09 2.39
C GLN A 92 -22.06 5.85 2.26
N ASP A 93 -22.61 5.37 3.36
CA ASP A 93 -23.51 4.20 3.40
C ASP A 93 -24.75 4.43 2.50
N ASP A 94 -25.25 5.66 2.40
CA ASP A 94 -26.41 6.02 1.55
C ASP A 94 -26.15 5.90 0.03
N VAL A 95 -24.89 5.89 -0.41
CA VAL A 95 -24.55 5.91 -1.86
C VAL A 95 -23.54 4.85 -2.30
N GLN A 96 -22.88 4.14 -1.39
CA GLN A 96 -21.82 3.18 -1.72
C GLN A 96 -22.33 2.06 -2.66
N GLU A 97 -23.52 1.52 -2.39
CA GLU A 97 -24.11 0.47 -3.23
C GLU A 97 -24.40 0.97 -4.65
N ASP A 98 -24.97 2.18 -4.78
CA ASP A 98 -25.28 2.81 -6.07
C ASP A 98 -24.00 3.08 -6.89
N ILE A 99 -22.95 3.59 -6.25
CA ILE A 99 -21.63 3.80 -6.87
C ILE A 99 -21.09 2.48 -7.40
N LEU A 100 -21.07 1.44 -6.56
CA LEU A 100 -20.51 0.14 -6.93
C LEU A 100 -21.31 -0.51 -8.07
N ALA A 101 -22.64 -0.42 -8.02
CA ALA A 101 -23.51 -0.94 -9.06
C ALA A 101 -23.23 -0.27 -10.41
N MET A 102 -23.10 1.06 -10.45
CA MET A 102 -22.82 1.81 -11.67
C MET A 102 -21.42 1.51 -12.22
N GLN A 103 -20.40 1.49 -11.36
CA GLN A 103 -19.03 1.12 -11.75
C GLN A 103 -18.95 -0.31 -12.30
N SER A 104 -19.69 -1.25 -11.69
CA SER A 104 -19.77 -2.64 -12.15
C SER A 104 -20.47 -2.74 -13.50
N ARG A 105 -21.59 -2.03 -13.68
CA ARG A 105 -22.32 -1.96 -14.96
C ARG A 105 -21.39 -1.51 -16.08
N ARG A 106 -20.67 -0.39 -15.91
CA ARG A 106 -19.74 0.09 -16.95
C ARG A 106 -18.65 -0.93 -17.21
N ALA A 107 -17.99 -1.43 -16.16
CA ALA A 107 -16.87 -2.36 -16.31
C ALA A 107 -17.25 -3.67 -17.00
N GLN A 108 -18.52 -4.09 -16.90
CA GLN A 108 -19.05 -5.33 -17.45
C GLN A 108 -19.84 -5.15 -18.75
N SER A 109 -19.88 -3.94 -19.31
CA SER A 109 -20.57 -3.65 -20.55
C SER A 109 -19.99 -4.49 -21.69
N PRO A 110 -20.77 -5.40 -22.30
CA PRO A 110 -20.28 -6.24 -23.39
C PRO A 110 -20.01 -5.43 -24.66
N VAL A 111 -20.77 -4.34 -24.87
CA VAL A 111 -20.63 -3.46 -26.03
C VAL A 111 -19.31 -2.70 -25.96
N VAL A 112 -19.06 -2.04 -24.82
CA VAL A 112 -17.78 -1.33 -24.59
C VAL A 112 -16.60 -2.30 -24.63
N PHE A 113 -16.74 -3.47 -24.00
CA PHE A 113 -15.69 -4.48 -24.02
C PHE A 113 -15.38 -4.97 -25.43
N HIS A 114 -16.41 -5.25 -26.24
CA HIS A 114 -16.23 -5.65 -27.63
C HIS A 114 -15.59 -4.54 -28.46
N ALA A 115 -16.01 -3.27 -28.29
CA ALA A 115 -15.41 -2.14 -28.99
C ALA A 115 -13.91 -1.99 -28.67
N MET A 116 -13.52 -2.15 -27.40
CA MET A 116 -12.10 -2.17 -27.00
C MET A 116 -11.34 -3.33 -27.64
N GLN A 117 -11.91 -4.54 -27.67
CA GLN A 117 -11.30 -5.70 -28.34
C GLN A 117 -11.14 -5.48 -29.85
N THR A 118 -12.13 -4.87 -30.50
CA THR A 118 -12.08 -4.53 -31.93
C THR A 118 -10.99 -3.50 -32.21
N LEU A 119 -10.89 -2.43 -31.41
CA LEU A 119 -9.78 -1.47 -31.50
C LEU A 119 -8.42 -2.17 -31.33
N ARG A 120 -8.32 -3.08 -30.36
CA ARG A 120 -7.10 -3.81 -30.04
C ARG A 120 -6.65 -4.76 -31.16
N ALA A 121 -7.60 -5.31 -31.90
CA ALA A 121 -7.36 -6.19 -33.04
C ALA A 121 -7.20 -5.43 -34.37
N SER A 122 -7.42 -4.11 -34.38
CA SER A 122 -7.35 -3.29 -35.58
C SER A 122 -5.89 -3.07 -36.04
N PRO A 123 -5.64 -2.86 -37.35
CA PRO A 123 -4.32 -2.50 -37.84
C PRO A 123 -3.77 -1.19 -37.23
N ALA A 124 -4.67 -0.26 -36.89
CA ALA A 124 -4.32 1.04 -36.29
C ALA A 124 -3.64 0.89 -34.93
N PHE A 125 -3.88 -0.22 -34.21
CA PHE A 125 -3.22 -0.49 -32.93
C PHE A 125 -1.70 -0.46 -33.06
N ASP A 126 -1.15 -1.11 -34.09
CA ASP A 126 0.31 -1.17 -34.28
C ASP A 126 0.85 0.01 -35.11
N SER A 127 0.04 0.58 -36.02
CA SER A 127 0.51 1.59 -36.97
C SER A 127 0.27 3.04 -36.54
N GLU A 128 -0.72 3.30 -35.69
CA GLU A 128 -1.19 4.65 -35.36
C GLU A 128 -1.16 4.96 -33.86
N PHE A 129 -1.47 3.98 -33.01
CA PHE A 129 -1.53 4.24 -31.57
C PHE A 129 -0.16 4.44 -30.95
N THR A 130 -0.07 5.42 -30.05
CA THR A 130 1.13 5.62 -29.24
C THR A 130 1.31 4.47 -28.27
N THR A 131 2.53 4.28 -27.75
CA THR A 131 2.77 3.26 -26.70
C THR A 131 1.89 3.47 -25.47
N GLU A 132 1.58 4.73 -25.13
CA GLU A 132 0.66 5.07 -24.04
C GLU A 132 -0.74 4.55 -24.33
N GLN A 133 -1.28 4.84 -25.51
CA GLN A 133 -2.61 4.40 -25.95
C GLN A 133 -2.72 2.88 -26.01
N GLN A 134 -1.70 2.20 -26.55
CA GLN A 134 -1.64 0.74 -26.60
C GLN A 134 -1.73 0.14 -25.19
N ARG A 135 -0.94 0.66 -24.25
CA ARG A 135 -0.92 0.21 -22.86
C ARG A 135 -2.23 0.49 -22.13
N ILE A 136 -2.81 1.68 -22.31
CA ILE A 136 -4.12 2.03 -21.73
C ILE A 136 -5.18 1.04 -22.21
N LEU A 137 -5.23 0.74 -23.52
CA LEU A 137 -6.20 -0.18 -24.09
C LEU A 137 -6.01 -1.61 -23.58
N ASP A 138 -4.77 -2.10 -23.56
CA ASP A 138 -4.44 -3.42 -23.03
C ASP A 138 -4.85 -3.56 -21.56
N ARG A 139 -4.53 -2.55 -20.73
CA ARG A 139 -4.92 -2.52 -19.31
C ARG A 139 -6.43 -2.42 -19.13
N ALA A 140 -7.12 -1.61 -19.93
CA ALA A 140 -8.57 -1.47 -19.85
C ALA A 140 -9.29 -2.79 -20.19
N ILE A 141 -8.83 -3.52 -21.21
CA ILE A 141 -9.35 -4.85 -21.57
C ILE A 141 -9.06 -5.87 -20.45
N LEU A 142 -7.83 -5.86 -19.92
CA LEU A 142 -7.47 -6.72 -18.79
C LEU A 142 -8.38 -6.45 -17.59
N HIS A 143 -8.51 -5.18 -17.17
CA HIS A 143 -9.36 -4.79 -16.04
C HIS A 143 -10.83 -5.15 -16.25
N ALA A 144 -11.38 -4.93 -17.45
CA ALA A 144 -12.74 -5.36 -17.78
C ALA A 144 -12.91 -6.89 -17.69
N THR A 145 -11.91 -7.65 -18.17
CA THR A 145 -11.88 -9.11 -18.05
C THR A 145 -11.85 -9.54 -16.58
N LEU A 146 -10.97 -8.93 -15.77
CA LEU A 146 -10.85 -9.19 -14.32
C LEU A 146 -12.09 -8.74 -13.53
N LYS A 147 -12.87 -7.79 -14.05
CA LYS A 147 -14.18 -7.37 -13.53
C LYS A 147 -15.35 -8.20 -14.07
N GLY A 148 -15.08 -9.26 -14.84
CA GLY A 148 -16.07 -10.23 -15.28
C GLY A 148 -16.85 -9.84 -16.53
N ALA A 149 -16.36 -8.90 -17.36
CA ALA A 149 -17.02 -8.52 -18.61
C ALA A 149 -17.30 -9.72 -19.55
N ALA A 150 -16.37 -10.69 -19.55
CA ALA A 150 -16.45 -11.92 -20.35
C ALA A 150 -17.26 -13.07 -19.71
N LEU A 151 -17.83 -12.89 -18.51
CA LEU A 151 -18.59 -13.93 -17.82
C LEU A 151 -19.99 -14.10 -18.42
N ALA A 152 -20.55 -15.31 -18.30
CA ALA A 152 -21.96 -15.56 -18.62
C ALA A 152 -22.88 -14.80 -17.64
N PRO A 153 -24.13 -14.44 -18.00
CA PRO A 153 -25.02 -13.63 -17.16
C PRO A 153 -25.20 -14.15 -15.73
N HIS A 154 -25.41 -15.47 -15.55
CA HIS A 154 -25.53 -16.10 -14.23
C HIS A 154 -24.26 -15.95 -13.36
N ASP A 155 -23.07 -15.94 -14.00
CA ASP A 155 -21.80 -15.78 -13.29
C ASP A 155 -21.49 -14.31 -12.99
N LYS A 156 -22.07 -13.36 -13.74
CA LYS A 156 -22.00 -11.91 -13.46
C LYS A 156 -22.76 -11.55 -12.19
N ASP A 157 -23.97 -12.06 -12.00
CA ASP A 157 -24.76 -11.82 -10.77
C ASP A 157 -23.99 -12.29 -9.54
N ARG A 158 -23.45 -13.50 -9.58
CA ARG A 158 -22.60 -14.05 -8.51
C ARG A 158 -21.31 -13.25 -8.30
N PHE A 159 -20.68 -12.76 -9.37
CA PHE A 159 -19.49 -11.92 -9.27
C PHE A 159 -19.80 -10.60 -8.55
N ASN A 160 -20.92 -9.96 -8.87
CA ASN A 160 -21.35 -8.69 -8.28
C ASN A 160 -21.72 -8.85 -6.80
N ASP A 161 -22.43 -9.92 -6.43
CA ASP A 161 -22.71 -10.25 -5.02
C ASP A 161 -21.42 -10.43 -4.21
N ILE A 162 -20.41 -11.11 -4.80
CA ILE A 162 -19.10 -11.30 -4.16
C ILE A 162 -18.37 -9.95 -4.00
N ALA A 163 -18.39 -9.08 -5.01
CA ALA A 163 -17.73 -7.78 -4.96
C ALA A 163 -18.35 -6.87 -3.88
N LEU A 164 -19.68 -6.78 -3.83
CA LEU A 164 -20.41 -6.03 -2.82
C LEU A 164 -20.15 -6.57 -1.41
N ARG A 165 -20.12 -7.90 -1.25
CA ARG A 165 -19.82 -8.53 0.04
C ARG A 165 -18.39 -8.26 0.50
N LEU A 166 -17.41 -8.30 -0.42
CA LEU A 166 -16.02 -7.98 -0.10
C LEU A 166 -15.86 -6.52 0.36
N ASP A 167 -16.50 -5.57 -0.33
CA ASP A 167 -16.46 -4.13 0.00
C ASP A 167 -17.13 -3.82 1.36
N THR A 168 -18.26 -4.46 1.62
CA THR A 168 -18.94 -4.38 2.93
C THR A 168 -18.05 -4.91 4.05
N LEU A 169 -17.37 -6.04 3.83
CA LEU A 169 -16.49 -6.66 4.83
C LEU A 169 -15.18 -5.88 5.05
N SER A 170 -14.60 -5.26 4.01
CA SER A 170 -13.43 -4.38 4.16
C SER A 170 -13.77 -3.10 4.93
N THR A 171 -14.97 -2.55 4.71
CA THR A 171 -15.47 -1.35 5.40
C THR A 171 -15.83 -1.65 6.86
N MET A 172 -16.37 -2.84 7.16
CA MET A 172 -16.65 -3.28 8.54
C MET A 172 -15.39 -3.52 9.37
N ALA A 173 -14.28 -3.93 8.76
CA ALA A 173 -13.00 -4.10 9.44
C ALA A 173 -12.29 -2.78 9.77
N LEU A 174 -12.61 -1.69 9.06
CA LEU A 174 -12.15 -0.32 9.38
C LEU A 174 -12.99 0.34 10.50
N LEU A 175 -14.22 -0.13 10.74
CA LEU A 175 -15.17 0.48 11.68
C LEU A 175 -15.12 -0.06 13.13
N ALA A 176 -14.18 -0.92 13.47
CA ALA A 176 -13.98 -1.39 14.86
C ALA A 176 -12.96 -0.56 15.68
N GLN A 177 -12.31 0.46 15.10
CA GLN A 177 -11.17 1.13 15.75
C GLN A 177 -11.43 2.44 16.50
N ASN A 178 -12.68 2.92 16.62
CA ASN A 178 -12.93 4.18 17.36
C ASN A 178 -14.17 4.16 18.29
N ALA A 179 -14.64 2.99 18.69
CA ALA A 179 -15.70 2.91 19.68
C ALA A 179 -15.13 3.07 21.10
N VAL A 180 -15.63 4.06 21.86
CA VAL A 180 -15.38 4.30 23.30
C VAL A 180 -14.16 5.18 23.65
N ALA A 181 -13.94 6.30 22.95
CA ALA A 181 -13.15 7.42 23.48
C ALA A 181 -13.89 8.05 24.69
N ALA A 182 -13.65 7.45 25.84
CA ALA A 182 -14.42 7.50 27.08
C ALA A 182 -14.28 8.81 27.89
N GLY A 183 -14.82 9.93 27.41
CA GLY A 183 -15.30 11.07 28.21
C GLY A 183 -14.52 11.45 29.49
N HIS A 184 -13.26 11.89 29.36
CA HIS A 184 -12.44 12.39 30.48
C HIS A 184 -11.68 13.68 30.11
N ASP A 185 -12.30 14.83 30.33
CA ASP A 185 -11.81 16.16 29.88
C ASP A 185 -10.68 16.77 30.75
N GLY A 186 -10.13 16.03 31.72
CA GLY A 186 -9.16 16.53 32.71
C GLY A 186 -7.81 15.81 32.76
N ALA A 187 -7.55 14.84 31.88
CA ALA A 187 -6.28 14.10 31.88
C ALA A 187 -5.18 14.84 31.11
N SER A 188 -3.94 14.80 31.61
CA SER A 188 -2.76 15.39 30.95
C SER A 188 -1.57 14.43 30.96
N ALA A 189 -0.52 14.74 30.19
CA ALA A 189 0.74 13.99 30.21
C ALA A 189 1.38 13.92 31.62
N ALA A 190 1.07 14.88 32.51
CA ALA A 190 1.63 14.96 33.86
C ALA A 190 0.70 14.45 34.97
N ALA A 191 -0.61 14.33 34.73
CA ALA A 191 -1.59 13.91 35.74
C ALA A 191 -2.67 13.02 35.10
N GLY A 192 -2.76 11.80 35.61
CA GLY A 192 -3.71 10.78 35.16
C GLY A 192 -5.16 11.02 35.62
N PRO A 193 -6.06 10.04 35.38
CA PRO A 193 -5.74 8.68 34.91
C PRO A 193 -5.26 8.60 33.46
N TRP A 194 -4.30 7.72 33.19
CA TRP A 194 -3.76 7.47 31.84
C TRP A 194 -4.39 6.21 31.24
N LYS A 195 -4.96 6.32 30.03
CA LYS A 195 -5.40 5.18 29.21
C LYS A 195 -4.30 4.84 28.22
N LEU A 196 -3.68 3.68 28.37
CA LEU A 196 -2.74 3.16 27.37
C LEU A 196 -3.54 2.71 26.14
N SER A 197 -3.16 3.15 24.95
CA SER A 197 -3.73 2.68 23.69
C SER A 197 -2.76 1.75 22.97
N LEU A 198 -3.31 0.90 22.09
CA LEU A 198 -2.52 0.04 21.20
C LEU A 198 -2.17 0.72 19.88
N GLU A 199 -2.46 2.02 19.76
CA GLU A 199 -2.04 2.84 18.63
C GLU A 199 -0.52 2.88 18.56
N PHE A 200 0.05 2.69 17.38
CA PHE A 200 1.50 2.52 17.20
C PHE A 200 2.33 3.66 17.83
N PRO A 201 1.93 4.96 17.72
CA PRO A 201 2.64 6.06 18.38
C PRO A 201 2.62 6.04 19.92
N VAL A 202 1.72 5.27 20.55
CA VAL A 202 1.65 5.09 22.01
C VAL A 202 2.28 3.75 22.40
N TYR A 203 1.90 2.68 21.70
CA TYR A 203 2.38 1.32 21.95
C TYR A 203 3.90 1.20 21.82
N MET A 204 4.49 1.67 20.71
CA MET A 204 5.92 1.44 20.47
C MET A 204 6.86 2.16 21.44
N PRO A 205 6.65 3.44 21.82
CA PRO A 205 7.44 4.06 22.87
C PRO A 205 7.37 3.28 24.19
N LEU A 206 6.20 2.77 24.58
CA LEU A 206 6.06 1.94 25.78
C LEU A 206 6.84 0.63 25.66
N MET A 207 6.78 -0.04 24.52
CA MET A 207 7.56 -1.27 24.30
C MET A 207 9.07 -1.05 24.31
N LYS A 208 9.54 0.16 23.98
CA LYS A 208 10.95 0.55 23.97
C LYS A 208 11.44 1.06 25.33
N GLN A 209 10.62 1.81 26.06
CA GLN A 209 11.08 2.59 27.22
C GLN A 209 10.52 2.08 28.56
N CYS A 210 9.42 1.32 28.56
CA CYS A 210 8.81 0.85 29.79
C CYS A 210 9.72 -0.16 30.50
N THR A 211 10.26 0.19 31.67
CA THR A 211 11.12 -0.69 32.48
C THR A 211 10.34 -1.84 33.13
N HIS A 212 9.02 -1.71 33.30
CA HIS A 212 8.17 -2.72 33.92
C HIS A 212 7.82 -3.85 32.93
N ARG A 213 8.59 -4.94 32.97
CA ARG A 213 8.44 -6.10 32.07
C ARG A 213 7.02 -6.68 32.01
N PRO A 214 6.28 -6.88 33.13
CA PRO A 214 4.90 -7.36 33.05
C PRO A 214 3.97 -6.45 32.24
N THR A 215 4.18 -5.13 32.27
CA THR A 215 3.42 -4.19 31.42
C THR A 215 3.74 -4.39 29.95
N ARG A 216 5.02 -4.55 29.60
CA ARG A 216 5.40 -4.87 28.21
C ARG A 216 4.80 -6.19 27.74
N GLN A 217 4.82 -7.22 28.59
CA GLN A 217 4.20 -8.51 28.28
C GLN A 217 2.69 -8.38 28.06
N LEU A 218 1.98 -7.65 28.93
CA LEU A 218 0.56 -7.38 28.79
C LEU A 218 0.24 -6.62 27.50
N LEU A 219 0.96 -5.53 27.23
CA LEU A 219 0.78 -4.70 26.04
C LEU A 219 1.08 -5.47 24.75
N TYR A 220 2.15 -6.25 24.73
CA TYR A 220 2.47 -7.12 23.60
C TYR A 220 1.36 -8.12 23.35
N GLY A 221 0.91 -8.85 24.39
CA GLY A 221 -0.18 -9.81 24.29
C GLY A 221 -1.46 -9.15 23.73
N ALA A 222 -1.85 -8.01 24.29
CA ALA A 222 -3.00 -7.25 23.82
C ALA A 222 -2.84 -6.75 22.37
N PHE A 223 -1.63 -6.39 21.95
CA PHE A 223 -1.35 -5.94 20.59
C PHE A 223 -1.42 -7.08 19.57
N VAL A 224 -0.86 -8.25 19.88
CA VAL A 224 -0.87 -9.39 18.95
C VAL A 224 -2.20 -10.14 18.94
N SER A 225 -3.05 -9.96 19.95
CA SER A 225 -4.41 -10.51 20.02
C SER A 225 -5.51 -9.52 19.61
N LYS A 226 -5.15 -8.41 18.94
CA LYS A 226 -6.13 -7.43 18.50
C LYS A 226 -7.15 -8.08 17.56
N ALA A 227 -8.42 -7.77 17.80
CA ALA A 227 -9.54 -8.27 17.00
C ALA A 227 -9.61 -9.80 16.88
N SER A 228 -9.21 -10.54 17.93
CA SER A 228 -9.23 -12.02 17.94
C SER A 228 -10.20 -12.61 18.96
N THR A 229 -11.11 -11.81 19.52
CA THR A 229 -12.09 -12.24 20.54
C THR A 229 -13.46 -11.58 20.33
N PRO A 230 -14.58 -12.29 20.52
CA PRO A 230 -15.91 -11.72 20.38
C PRO A 230 -16.15 -10.47 21.27
N PRO A 231 -16.94 -9.49 20.80
CA PRO A 231 -17.66 -9.43 19.52
C PRO A 231 -16.79 -8.95 18.34
N TYR A 232 -15.51 -8.66 18.57
CA TYR A 232 -14.60 -8.06 17.58
C TYR A 232 -13.66 -9.09 16.93
N ASP A 233 -14.04 -10.37 16.89
CA ASP A 233 -13.21 -11.42 16.31
C ASP A 233 -13.28 -11.39 14.78
N ASN A 234 -12.15 -11.05 14.16
CA ASN A 234 -11.99 -10.98 12.71
C ASN A 234 -11.66 -12.33 12.08
N ALA A 235 -11.35 -13.38 12.83
CA ALA A 235 -10.97 -14.67 12.24
C ALA A 235 -12.06 -15.27 11.32
N PRO A 236 -13.37 -15.25 11.68
CA PRO A 236 -14.43 -15.71 10.79
C PRO A 236 -14.58 -14.82 9.55
N VAL A 237 -14.46 -13.51 9.72
CA VAL A 237 -14.54 -12.52 8.63
C VAL A 237 -13.41 -12.76 7.62
N ILE A 238 -12.18 -12.92 8.09
CA ILE A 238 -11.01 -13.19 7.25
C ILE A 238 -11.18 -14.49 6.47
N ARG A 239 -11.70 -15.54 7.10
CA ARG A 239 -12.00 -16.81 6.42
C ARG A 239 -13.01 -16.60 5.29
N GLU A 240 -14.09 -15.87 5.54
CA GLU A 240 -15.10 -15.53 4.51
C GLU A 240 -14.45 -14.76 3.36
N MET A 241 -13.59 -13.77 3.65
CA MET A 241 -12.88 -13.00 2.62
C MET A 241 -11.97 -13.88 1.76
N LEU A 242 -11.23 -14.82 2.36
CA LEU A 242 -10.37 -15.76 1.63
C LEU A 242 -11.21 -16.70 0.74
N GLN A 243 -12.36 -17.18 1.20
CA GLN A 243 -13.30 -17.97 0.40
C GLN A 243 -13.85 -17.17 -0.79
N LEU A 244 -14.24 -15.92 -0.57
CA LEU A 244 -14.77 -15.03 -1.62
C LEU A 244 -13.69 -14.72 -2.67
N ARG A 245 -12.46 -14.41 -2.22
CA ARG A 245 -11.29 -14.21 -3.09
C ARG A 245 -10.99 -15.46 -3.94
N GLN A 246 -10.99 -16.64 -3.32
CA GLN A 246 -10.78 -17.91 -4.02
C GLN A 246 -11.91 -18.23 -5.01
N SER A 247 -13.16 -17.92 -4.65
CA SER A 247 -14.32 -18.03 -5.56
C SER A 247 -14.15 -17.14 -6.78
N ARG A 248 -13.77 -15.87 -6.56
CA ARG A 248 -13.53 -14.89 -7.62
C ARG A 248 -12.45 -15.35 -8.60
N ALA A 249 -11.34 -15.87 -8.08
CA ALA A 249 -10.26 -16.41 -8.90
C ALA A 249 -10.74 -17.57 -9.78
N ARG A 250 -11.47 -18.53 -9.21
CA ARG A 250 -12.01 -19.70 -9.95
C ARG A 250 -13.01 -19.28 -11.02
N LEU A 251 -13.89 -18.31 -10.74
CA LEU A 251 -14.84 -17.77 -11.72
C LEU A 251 -14.12 -17.17 -12.94
N LEU A 252 -12.97 -16.52 -12.71
CA LEU A 252 -12.16 -15.93 -13.76
C LEU A 252 -11.17 -16.93 -14.42
N GLY A 253 -11.25 -18.22 -14.09
CA GLY A 253 -10.40 -19.27 -14.67
C GLY A 253 -9.01 -19.41 -14.03
N PHE A 254 -8.74 -18.71 -12.93
CA PHE A 254 -7.47 -18.81 -12.20
C PHE A 254 -7.54 -19.89 -11.12
N ARG A 255 -6.40 -20.55 -10.87
CA ARG A 255 -6.29 -21.59 -9.85
C ARG A 255 -6.38 -21.00 -8.43
N THR A 256 -5.67 -19.90 -8.16
CA THR A 256 -5.68 -19.23 -6.85
C THR A 256 -5.88 -17.72 -6.97
N PHE A 257 -6.22 -17.08 -5.86
CA PHE A 257 -6.32 -15.61 -5.83
C PHE A 257 -4.97 -14.93 -6.08
N ALA A 258 -3.85 -15.52 -5.65
CA ALA A 258 -2.53 -15.01 -5.99
C ALA A 258 -2.30 -15.02 -7.52
N ASP A 259 -2.66 -16.11 -8.22
CA ASP A 259 -2.52 -16.19 -9.68
C ASP A 259 -3.33 -15.08 -10.40
N LEU A 260 -4.54 -14.79 -9.89
CA LEU A 260 -5.37 -13.67 -10.34
C LEU A 260 -4.72 -12.31 -10.03
N SER A 261 -4.24 -12.12 -8.79
CA SER A 261 -3.68 -10.86 -8.29
C SER A 261 -2.41 -10.44 -9.03
N LEU A 262 -1.60 -11.41 -9.49
CA LEU A 262 -0.36 -11.16 -10.23
C LEU A 262 -0.58 -10.73 -11.69
N GLN A 263 -1.79 -10.86 -12.25
CA GLN A 263 -2.04 -10.42 -13.63
C GLN A 263 -1.87 -8.91 -13.84
N ASP A 264 -1.95 -8.13 -12.75
CA ASP A 264 -1.78 -6.67 -12.75
C ASP A 264 -0.54 -6.24 -11.94
N LYS A 265 0.51 -7.07 -11.96
CA LYS A 265 1.79 -6.84 -11.25
C LYS A 265 2.97 -7.14 -12.16
N MET A 266 4.15 -6.57 -11.87
CA MET A 266 5.40 -6.83 -12.57
C MET A 266 5.91 -8.25 -12.36
N ALA A 267 5.70 -8.84 -11.18
CA ALA A 267 6.20 -10.18 -10.91
C ALA A 267 5.54 -11.20 -11.85
N PRO A 268 6.33 -11.99 -12.61
CA PRO A 268 5.81 -12.81 -13.70
C PRO A 268 5.05 -14.05 -13.25
N SER A 269 5.22 -14.48 -12.00
CA SER A 269 4.52 -15.63 -11.43
C SER A 269 4.67 -15.70 -9.90
N VAL A 270 3.80 -16.47 -9.26
CA VAL A 270 3.88 -16.74 -7.81
C VAL A 270 5.21 -17.39 -7.44
N ALA A 271 5.72 -18.31 -8.27
CA ALA A 271 6.99 -18.98 -8.03
C ALA A 271 8.16 -18.00 -7.93
N VAL A 272 8.22 -17.00 -8.81
CA VAL A 272 9.29 -15.97 -8.78
C VAL A 272 9.20 -15.12 -7.50
N VAL A 273 8.00 -14.81 -7.02
CA VAL A 273 7.82 -14.09 -5.74
C VAL A 273 8.29 -14.95 -4.57
N GLU A 274 7.89 -16.22 -4.52
CA GLU A 274 8.27 -17.13 -3.44
C GLU A 274 9.78 -17.43 -3.42
N ASP A 275 10.39 -17.61 -4.59
CA ASP A 275 11.83 -17.80 -4.73
C ASP A 275 12.59 -16.56 -4.23
N MET A 276 12.14 -15.35 -4.58
CA MET A 276 12.72 -14.11 -4.05
C MET A 276 12.61 -14.02 -2.53
N LEU A 277 11.41 -14.25 -1.98
CA LEU A 277 11.18 -14.19 -0.52
C LEU A 277 12.05 -15.21 0.22
N ARG A 278 12.21 -16.42 -0.35
CA ARG A 278 13.03 -17.49 0.25
C ARG A 278 14.52 -17.22 0.13
N ASP A 279 15.02 -16.83 -1.04
CA ASP A 279 16.43 -16.47 -1.25
C ASP A 279 16.88 -15.34 -0.31
N LEU A 280 16.05 -14.30 -0.16
CA LEU A 280 16.33 -13.22 0.81
C LEU A 280 16.26 -13.73 2.24
N CYS A 281 15.28 -14.58 2.58
CA CYS A 281 15.19 -15.17 3.93
C CYS A 281 16.44 -15.98 4.28
N ASP A 282 16.89 -16.86 3.38
CA ASP A 282 18.06 -17.72 3.60
C ASP A 282 19.34 -16.90 3.86
N LYS A 283 19.48 -15.75 3.21
CA LYS A 283 20.60 -14.81 3.41
C LYS A 283 20.48 -14.01 4.71
N VAL A 284 19.26 -13.56 5.06
CA VAL A 284 19.01 -12.62 6.16
C VAL A 284 18.84 -13.33 7.51
N LEU A 285 18.31 -14.55 7.53
CA LEU A 285 18.07 -15.34 8.74
C LEU A 285 19.30 -15.50 9.65
N PRO A 286 20.50 -15.89 9.15
CA PRO A 286 21.69 -15.98 10.00
C PRO A 286 22.15 -14.62 10.54
N LEU A 287 21.92 -13.53 9.81
CA LEU A 287 22.27 -12.18 10.24
C LEU A 287 21.32 -11.68 11.34
N ALA A 288 20.01 -11.91 11.18
CA ALA A 288 19.02 -11.62 12.20
C ALA A 288 19.24 -12.44 13.49
N ARG A 289 19.79 -13.65 13.36
CA ARG A 289 20.20 -14.48 14.51
C ARG A 289 21.34 -13.82 15.26
N ALA A 290 22.38 -13.41 14.55
CA ALA A 290 23.54 -12.73 15.14
C ALA A 290 23.12 -11.43 15.87
N GLU A 291 22.28 -10.60 15.24
CA GLU A 291 21.72 -9.39 15.87
C GLU A 291 20.99 -9.71 17.19
N LEU A 292 20.16 -10.76 17.20
CA LEU A 292 19.45 -11.18 18.40
C LEU A 292 20.40 -11.70 19.49
N ASP A 293 21.41 -12.48 19.12
CA ASP A 293 22.38 -13.05 20.05
C ASP A 293 23.20 -11.94 20.72
N GLU A 294 23.61 -10.91 19.97
CA GLU A 294 24.28 -9.72 20.51
C GLU A 294 23.43 -9.01 21.56
N VAL A 295 22.14 -8.81 21.29
CA VAL A 295 21.23 -8.16 22.26
C VAL A 295 20.92 -9.06 23.44
N GLN A 296 20.88 -10.37 23.27
CA GLN A 296 20.77 -11.30 24.39
C GLN A 296 21.98 -11.21 25.32
N VAL A 297 23.20 -11.18 24.77
CA VAL A 297 24.44 -11.01 25.53
C VAL A 297 24.44 -9.66 26.26
N PHE A 298 24.08 -8.57 25.56
CA PHE A 298 23.97 -7.25 26.16
C PHE A 298 22.94 -7.24 27.30
N ALA A 299 21.74 -7.76 27.08
CA ALA A 299 20.68 -7.80 28.08
C ALA A 299 21.10 -8.62 29.31
N ALA A 300 21.77 -9.77 29.11
CA ALA A 300 22.29 -10.60 30.20
C ALA A 300 23.36 -9.86 31.03
N ALA A 301 24.26 -9.11 30.39
CA ALA A 301 25.24 -8.26 31.07
C ALA A 301 24.57 -7.15 31.91
N HIS A 302 23.35 -6.76 31.56
CA HIS A 302 22.54 -5.77 32.29
C HIS A 302 21.48 -6.41 33.21
N GLY A 303 21.65 -7.70 33.55
CA GLY A 303 20.83 -8.40 34.55
C GLY A 303 19.54 -9.01 34.02
N HIS A 304 19.33 -9.07 32.70
CA HIS A 304 18.23 -9.84 32.13
C HIS A 304 18.48 -11.34 32.23
N VAL A 305 17.44 -12.13 32.50
CA VAL A 305 17.53 -13.59 32.46
C VAL A 305 17.19 -14.07 31.05
N PRO A 306 18.15 -14.62 30.28
CA PRO A 306 17.87 -15.13 28.94
C PRO A 306 16.97 -16.39 28.99
N PRO A 307 16.24 -16.71 27.90
CA PRO A 307 16.24 -16.01 26.60
C PRO A 307 15.31 -14.78 26.58
N LEU A 308 15.63 -13.82 25.71
CA LEU A 308 14.76 -12.66 25.47
C LEU A 308 13.42 -13.10 24.86
N ALA A 309 12.31 -12.73 25.50
CA ALA A 309 10.97 -12.93 24.94
C ALA A 309 10.59 -11.83 23.94
N GLN A 310 9.47 -12.01 23.22
CA GLN A 310 9.00 -11.05 22.20
C GLN A 310 8.82 -9.63 22.73
N TRP A 311 8.26 -9.48 23.93
CA TRP A 311 8.05 -8.19 24.61
C TRP A 311 9.30 -7.58 25.25
N ASP A 312 10.44 -8.28 25.20
CA ASP A 312 11.73 -7.79 25.72
C ASP A 312 12.58 -7.17 24.61
N ILE A 313 12.34 -7.54 23.35
CA ILE A 313 13.13 -7.13 22.18
C ILE A 313 13.23 -5.62 22.05
N SER A 314 12.11 -4.93 21.82
CA SER A 314 12.13 -3.49 21.55
C SER A 314 12.80 -2.70 22.69
N TYR A 315 12.62 -3.15 23.93
CA TYR A 315 13.22 -2.55 25.12
C TYR A 315 14.75 -2.69 25.14
N TRP A 316 15.25 -3.91 25.00
CA TRP A 316 16.71 -4.14 25.06
C TRP A 316 17.46 -3.65 23.83
N TYR A 317 16.81 -3.65 22.67
CA TYR A 317 17.35 -3.00 21.48
C TYR A 317 17.42 -1.48 21.65
N ASP A 318 16.44 -0.84 22.29
CA ASP A 318 16.51 0.61 22.55
C ASP A 318 17.65 0.92 23.55
N ILE A 319 17.74 0.20 24.66
CA ILE A 319 18.80 0.43 25.66
C ILE A 319 20.21 0.21 25.10
N ALA A 320 20.39 -0.80 24.26
CA ALA A 320 21.70 -1.10 23.72
C ALA A 320 22.19 -0.05 22.70
N TYR A 321 21.29 0.78 22.13
CA TYR A 321 21.62 1.56 20.93
C TYR A 321 21.01 2.98 20.84
N THR A 322 20.22 3.46 21.81
CA THR A 322 19.61 4.81 21.76
C THR A 322 20.48 5.89 22.43
N VAL A 323 20.57 7.05 21.77
CA VAL A 323 20.97 8.36 22.32
C VAL A 323 19.69 9.23 22.38
N ASP A 324 19.35 9.72 23.58
CA ASP A 324 18.16 10.48 24.03
C ASP A 324 17.03 10.85 23.05
N ALA A 325 15.78 10.58 23.46
CA ALA A 325 14.54 10.86 22.72
C ALA A 325 13.98 12.27 22.98
N ALA A 326 13.49 12.93 21.92
CA ALA A 326 12.94 14.29 21.93
C ALA A 326 11.48 14.40 22.43
N SER A 327 11.12 15.59 22.92
CA SER A 327 9.81 15.97 23.48
C SER A 327 8.83 16.53 22.42
N SER A 328 7.58 16.76 22.84
CA SER A 328 6.43 17.08 21.98
C SER A 328 6.59 18.40 21.19
N GLY A 329 6.33 18.34 19.88
CA GLY A 329 6.46 19.44 18.92
C GLY A 329 7.57 19.22 17.88
N LEU A 330 8.41 18.21 18.08
CA LEU A 330 9.51 17.82 17.21
C LEU A 330 9.17 16.52 16.47
N MET A 331 9.58 16.41 15.20
CA MET A 331 9.37 15.22 14.39
C MET A 331 10.49 14.22 14.64
N ALA A 332 10.17 12.98 15.01
CA ALA A 332 11.16 11.90 15.03
C ALA A 332 11.70 11.65 13.62
N PHE A 333 12.93 11.13 13.51
CA PHE A 333 13.55 10.86 12.21
C PHE A 333 12.69 9.96 11.31
N GLY A 334 12.03 8.93 11.88
CA GLY A 334 11.08 8.11 11.13
C GLY A 334 9.86 8.87 10.59
N GLY A 335 9.43 9.94 11.27
CA GLY A 335 8.40 10.85 10.74
C GLY A 335 8.90 11.64 9.53
N VAL A 336 10.17 12.06 9.53
CA VAL A 336 10.80 12.72 8.37
C VAL A 336 10.92 11.75 7.20
N GLN A 337 11.33 10.51 7.44
CA GLN A 337 11.38 9.47 6.40
C GLN A 337 10.00 9.23 5.78
N ASN A 338 8.95 9.15 6.60
CA ASN A 338 7.57 9.02 6.12
C ASN A 338 7.11 10.24 5.31
N LEU A 339 7.49 11.46 5.71
CA LEU A 339 7.17 12.67 4.93
C LEU A 339 7.77 12.60 3.52
N PHE A 340 9.05 12.22 3.44
CA PHE A 340 9.74 12.07 2.16
C PHE A 340 9.17 10.90 1.32
N HIS A 341 8.80 9.80 1.98
CA HIS A 341 8.10 8.69 1.33
C HIS A 341 6.81 9.17 0.67
N THR A 342 5.93 9.85 1.44
CA THR A 342 4.68 10.39 0.94
C THR A 342 4.89 11.42 -0.17
N PHE A 343 5.92 12.26 -0.05
CA PHE A 343 6.26 13.25 -1.07
C PHE A 343 6.67 12.60 -2.40
N GLY A 344 7.20 11.37 -2.38
CA GLY A 344 7.53 10.63 -3.60
C GLY A 344 6.33 10.28 -4.46
N TYR A 345 5.16 10.02 -3.85
CA TYR A 345 3.91 9.90 -4.60
C TYR A 345 3.55 11.21 -5.30
N GLY A 346 3.60 12.33 -4.57
CA GLY A 346 3.30 13.65 -5.13
C GLY A 346 4.24 14.06 -6.26
N LEU A 347 5.54 13.74 -6.16
CA LEU A 347 6.49 14.03 -7.24
C LEU A 347 6.20 13.26 -8.52
N ARG A 348 5.74 12.00 -8.42
CA ARG A 348 5.30 11.24 -9.59
C ARG A 348 4.10 11.93 -10.26
N ASP A 349 3.09 12.31 -9.47
CA ASP A 349 1.88 12.93 -10.00
C ASP A 349 2.18 14.29 -10.65
N VAL A 350 3.15 15.05 -10.12
CA VAL A 350 3.56 16.36 -10.66
C VAL A 350 4.43 16.22 -11.92
N PHE A 351 5.26 15.19 -12.02
CA PHE A 351 6.23 15.04 -13.11
C PHE A 351 5.81 14.05 -14.20
N THR A 352 4.66 13.38 -14.07
CA THR A 352 4.12 12.53 -15.12
C THR A 352 4.02 13.28 -16.45
N SER A 353 4.41 12.62 -17.54
CA SER A 353 4.28 13.17 -18.90
C SER A 353 3.15 12.49 -19.68
N ALA A 354 2.24 11.82 -18.98
CA ALA A 354 1.11 11.12 -19.57
C ALA A 354 0.09 12.14 -20.10
N GLU A 355 -0.48 11.85 -21.26
CA GLU A 355 -1.53 12.66 -21.88
C GLU A 355 -2.92 12.26 -21.37
N TYR A 356 -3.07 11.02 -20.89
CA TYR A 356 -4.35 10.45 -20.47
C TYR A 356 -4.42 10.16 -18.96
N THR A 357 -5.59 10.35 -18.35
CA THR A 357 -5.82 10.11 -16.91
C THR A 357 -5.51 8.68 -16.48
N ALA A 358 -5.80 7.71 -17.36
CA ALA A 358 -5.55 6.29 -17.13
C ALA A 358 -4.05 5.97 -16.97
N ALA A 359 -3.16 6.75 -17.59
CA ALA A 359 -1.71 6.59 -17.48
C ALA A 359 -1.06 7.58 -16.49
N SER A 360 -1.69 8.73 -16.23
CA SER A 360 -1.14 9.72 -15.28
C SER A 360 -1.37 9.34 -13.81
N SER A 361 -2.42 8.55 -13.55
CA SER A 361 -2.79 8.10 -12.20
C SER A 361 -2.17 6.74 -11.83
N ALA A 362 -2.40 6.32 -10.58
CA ALA A 362 -1.97 5.01 -10.09
C ALA A 362 -2.56 3.83 -10.88
N ASP A 363 -3.69 4.00 -11.58
CA ASP A 363 -4.36 2.95 -12.35
C ASP A 363 -3.49 2.42 -13.51
N GLY A 364 -2.62 3.27 -14.04
CA GLY A 364 -1.72 2.94 -15.13
C GLY A 364 -0.46 2.20 -14.69
N ILE A 365 -0.29 1.94 -13.39
CA ILE A 365 0.97 1.46 -12.81
C ILE A 365 0.73 0.12 -12.12
N GLU A 366 1.58 -0.86 -12.44
CA GLU A 366 1.61 -2.15 -11.76
C GLU A 366 1.93 -1.93 -10.29
N TYR A 367 1.17 -2.60 -9.45
CA TYR A 367 1.11 -2.28 -8.03
C TYR A 367 2.44 -2.47 -7.28
N ASP A 368 3.31 -3.37 -7.75
CA ASP A 368 4.65 -3.63 -7.23
C ASP A 368 5.73 -2.68 -7.78
N ALA A 369 5.38 -1.76 -8.68
CA ALA A 369 6.23 -0.67 -9.17
C ALA A 369 5.91 0.69 -8.54
N ILE A 370 4.70 0.86 -7.99
CA ILE A 370 4.21 2.15 -7.49
C ILE A 370 5.07 2.73 -6.37
N GLU A 371 5.73 1.84 -5.61
CA GLU A 371 6.51 2.15 -4.41
C GLU A 371 7.98 2.54 -4.73
N ILE A 372 8.43 2.46 -5.99
CA ILE A 372 9.82 2.76 -6.37
C ILE A 372 10.22 4.19 -5.98
N ALA A 373 9.42 5.19 -6.37
CA ALA A 373 9.72 6.60 -6.09
C ALA A 373 9.57 6.97 -4.60
N PRO A 374 8.47 6.61 -3.92
CA PRO A 374 8.32 6.79 -2.47
C PRO A 374 9.48 6.19 -1.67
N GLN A 375 9.87 4.95 -1.95
CA GLN A 375 10.93 4.28 -1.19
C GLN A 375 12.33 4.81 -1.51
N PHE A 376 12.57 5.24 -2.75
CA PHE A 376 13.81 5.93 -3.11
C PHE A 376 13.94 7.26 -2.35
N LEU A 377 12.85 8.03 -2.26
CA LEU A 377 12.88 9.38 -1.69
C LEU A 377 12.90 9.42 -0.17
N SER A 378 12.50 8.37 0.54
CA SER A 378 12.36 8.28 2.02
C SER A 378 13.67 8.37 2.82
N LEU A 379 14.63 9.16 2.35
CA LEU A 379 15.98 9.38 2.88
C LEU A 379 16.83 8.11 2.91
N ASN A 380 16.53 7.17 2.01
CA ASN A 380 17.36 6.00 1.74
C ASN A 380 18.41 6.27 0.64
N LEU A 381 18.85 7.51 0.52
CA LEU A 381 19.90 7.94 -0.41
C LEU A 381 21.29 7.46 0.06
N GLY A 382 22.30 7.46 -0.81
CA GLY A 382 23.68 7.20 -0.40
C GLY A 382 24.13 8.10 0.76
N ILE A 383 25.05 7.61 1.61
CA ILE A 383 25.51 8.24 2.86
C ILE A 383 25.77 9.75 2.71
N LYS A 384 26.37 10.14 1.58
CA LYS A 384 26.78 11.52 1.32
C LYS A 384 25.62 12.45 0.92
N CYS A 385 24.63 11.95 0.18
CA CYS A 385 23.43 12.70 -0.21
C CYS A 385 22.51 12.98 0.99
N ILE A 386 22.44 12.03 1.92
CA ILE A 386 21.74 12.20 3.20
C ILE A 386 22.39 13.35 3.98
N LEU A 387 23.71 13.44 4.03
CA LEU A 387 24.44 14.44 4.82
C LEU A 387 24.12 15.89 4.43
N GLU A 388 24.17 16.23 3.14
CA GLU A 388 23.83 17.57 2.66
C GLU A 388 22.35 17.89 2.83
N THR A 389 21.48 16.90 2.59
CA THR A 389 20.03 17.05 2.75
C THR A 389 19.66 17.24 4.23
N LEU A 390 20.22 16.44 5.14
CA LEU A 390 20.01 16.56 6.59
C LEU A 390 20.43 17.95 7.07
N ARG A 391 21.61 18.44 6.66
CA ARG A 391 22.06 19.79 7.02
C ARG A 391 21.14 20.89 6.49
N MET A 392 20.44 20.66 5.37
CA MET A 392 19.47 21.61 4.80
C MET A 392 18.14 21.62 5.56
N ILE A 393 17.69 20.47 6.03
CA ILE A 393 16.36 20.30 6.64
C ILE A 393 16.38 20.25 8.18
N SER A 394 17.55 20.33 8.81
CA SER A 394 17.71 20.27 10.26
C SER A 394 18.37 21.52 10.84
N GLY A 395 17.88 21.94 11.99
CA GLY A 395 18.44 23.00 12.82
C GLY A 395 17.78 22.98 14.19
N HIS A 396 18.50 23.39 15.23
CA HIS A 396 17.94 23.47 16.57
C HIS A 396 16.80 24.50 16.60
N VAL A 397 15.64 24.11 17.12
CA VAL A 397 14.40 24.90 16.99
C VAL A 397 14.50 26.31 17.59
N GLU A 398 15.32 26.49 18.64
CA GLU A 398 15.49 27.79 19.30
C GLU A 398 16.68 28.59 18.75
N THR A 399 17.80 27.93 18.46
CA THR A 399 19.07 28.61 18.15
C THR A 399 19.36 28.68 16.65
N GLY A 400 18.71 27.82 15.86
CA GLY A 400 18.98 27.66 14.43
C GLY A 400 20.30 26.94 14.12
N ASP A 401 21.03 26.48 15.16
CA ASP A 401 22.32 25.81 14.96
C ASP A 401 22.13 24.51 14.15
N PRO A 402 23.04 24.21 13.21
CA PRO A 402 22.93 23.00 12.39
C PRO A 402 23.07 21.75 13.26
N LEU A 403 22.52 20.63 12.78
CA LEU A 403 22.72 19.33 13.42
C LEU A 403 24.24 19.00 13.50
N PRO A 404 24.79 18.76 14.69
CA PRO A 404 26.21 18.45 14.87
C PRO A 404 26.67 17.22 14.08
N ASP A 405 27.88 17.29 13.53
CA ASP A 405 28.46 16.21 12.72
C ASP A 405 28.58 14.89 13.49
N ASP A 406 28.86 14.93 14.80
CA ASP A 406 28.96 13.72 15.62
C ASP A 406 27.60 13.01 15.79
N LEU A 407 26.49 13.75 15.79
CA LEU A 407 25.15 13.18 15.81
C LEU A 407 24.78 12.62 14.45
N ILE A 408 25.20 13.28 13.36
CA ILE A 408 25.03 12.76 12.00
C ILE A 408 25.78 11.42 11.86
N ASP A 409 27.02 11.34 12.32
CA ASP A 409 27.82 10.10 12.28
C ASP A 409 27.15 8.97 13.08
N LYS A 410 26.59 9.27 14.26
CA LYS A 410 25.82 8.30 15.06
C LYS A 410 24.56 7.85 14.34
N MET A 411 23.82 8.76 13.71
CA MET A 411 22.62 8.42 12.92
C MET A 411 22.99 7.53 11.73
N LEU A 412 24.08 7.83 11.02
CA LEU A 412 24.57 7.04 9.90
C LEU A 412 25.05 5.66 10.35
N ALA A 413 25.73 5.55 11.48
CA ALA A 413 26.12 4.26 12.08
C ALA A 413 24.88 3.44 12.49
N ALA A 414 23.85 4.08 13.01
CA ALA A 414 22.61 3.44 13.46
C ALA A 414 21.63 3.12 12.31
N ARG A 415 21.89 3.52 11.06
CA ARG A 415 20.92 3.36 9.96
C ARG A 415 20.62 1.90 9.59
N ASN A 416 21.62 1.02 9.74
CA ASN A 416 21.50 -0.41 9.48
C ASN A 416 21.21 -1.20 10.77
N PHE A 417 20.87 -0.49 11.84
CA PHE A 417 20.54 -1.12 13.10
C PHE A 417 19.30 -2.00 12.94
N LYS A 418 19.45 -3.29 13.27
CA LYS A 418 18.40 -4.30 13.14
C LYS A 418 17.92 -4.51 11.71
N ALA A 419 18.75 -4.15 10.72
CA ALA A 419 18.38 -4.24 9.33
C ALA A 419 17.94 -5.66 8.97
N ALA A 420 18.66 -6.69 9.46
CA ALA A 420 18.31 -8.07 9.20
C ALA A 420 17.01 -8.48 9.90
N THR A 421 16.86 -8.14 11.19
CA THR A 421 15.64 -8.43 11.95
C THR A 421 14.39 -7.77 11.35
N ASN A 422 14.51 -6.50 10.92
CA ASN A 422 13.42 -5.75 10.31
C ASN A 422 13.07 -6.28 8.91
N LEU A 423 14.07 -6.57 8.09
CA LEU A 423 13.86 -7.16 6.76
C LEU A 423 13.23 -8.55 6.87
N LEU A 424 13.71 -9.39 7.79
CA LEU A 424 13.13 -10.71 8.05
C LEU A 424 11.65 -10.61 8.47
N TYR A 425 11.29 -9.60 9.27
CA TYR A 425 9.90 -9.32 9.61
C TYR A 425 9.05 -8.98 8.37
N GLN A 426 9.56 -8.15 7.46
CA GLN A 426 8.87 -7.83 6.20
C GLN A 426 8.72 -9.07 5.30
N LEU A 427 9.78 -9.86 5.15
CA LEU A 427 9.78 -11.12 4.39
C LEU A 427 8.71 -12.09 4.94
N ARG A 428 8.60 -12.20 6.26
CA ARG A 428 7.58 -13.01 6.95
C ARG A 428 6.15 -12.55 6.64
N LEU A 429 5.92 -11.24 6.56
CA LEU A 429 4.59 -10.70 6.21
C LEU A 429 4.23 -11.01 4.75
N GLY A 430 5.19 -10.83 3.82
CA GLY A 430 5.03 -11.21 2.42
C GLY A 430 4.79 -12.71 2.22
N ALA A 431 5.54 -13.55 2.94
CA ALA A 431 5.38 -15.01 2.89
C ALA A 431 4.03 -15.46 3.45
N THR A 432 3.56 -14.85 4.55
CA THR A 432 2.23 -15.12 5.13
C THR A 432 1.12 -14.78 4.12
N ASP A 433 1.23 -13.63 3.46
CA ASP A 433 0.27 -13.20 2.43
C ASP A 433 0.18 -14.19 1.27
N MET A 434 1.32 -14.58 0.69
CA MET A 434 1.37 -15.54 -0.42
C MET A 434 0.86 -16.92 0.01
N ALA A 435 1.19 -17.38 1.22
CA ALA A 435 0.71 -18.65 1.74
C ALA A 435 -0.83 -18.67 1.88
N LEU A 436 -1.43 -17.60 2.40
CA LEU A 436 -2.89 -17.49 2.56
C LEU A 436 -3.64 -17.42 1.22
N HIS A 437 -3.04 -16.84 0.18
CA HIS A 437 -3.70 -16.61 -1.11
C HIS A 437 -3.30 -17.60 -2.23
N HIS A 438 -2.33 -18.49 -1.98
CA HIS A 438 -1.89 -19.50 -2.94
C HIS A 438 -1.97 -20.94 -2.42
N HIS A 439 -1.54 -21.19 -1.17
CA HIS A 439 -1.41 -22.56 -0.65
C HIS A 439 -2.54 -22.96 0.32
N TYR A 440 -3.16 -21.99 0.98
CA TYR A 440 -4.24 -22.24 1.92
C TYR A 440 -5.57 -22.51 1.20
N ASP A 441 -6.25 -23.60 1.58
CA ASP A 441 -7.61 -23.88 1.13
C ASP A 441 -8.62 -23.35 2.17
N PRO A 442 -9.30 -22.23 1.89
CA PRO A 442 -10.21 -21.62 2.85
C PRO A 442 -11.54 -22.37 3.01
N TYR A 443 -11.79 -23.42 2.21
CA TYR A 443 -12.96 -24.29 2.34
C TYR A 443 -12.69 -25.54 3.17
N SER A 444 -11.42 -25.88 3.40
CA SER A 444 -11.04 -27.00 4.26
C SER A 444 -11.03 -26.59 5.73
N SER A 445 -11.32 -27.55 6.61
CA SER A 445 -11.15 -27.43 8.05
C SER A 445 -9.81 -27.98 8.56
N ASP A 446 -8.95 -28.51 7.68
CA ASP A 446 -7.72 -29.21 8.07
C ASP A 446 -6.66 -28.28 8.68
N LYS A 447 -6.64 -27.03 8.23
CA LYS A 447 -5.76 -25.98 8.73
C LYS A 447 -6.55 -24.71 8.94
N THR A 448 -6.18 -23.97 9.96
CA THR A 448 -6.65 -22.60 10.22
C THR A 448 -5.68 -21.58 9.63
N ILE A 449 -6.12 -20.33 9.52
CA ILE A 449 -5.24 -19.21 9.15
C ILE A 449 -4.07 -19.03 10.14
N PHE A 450 -4.23 -19.44 11.40
CA PHE A 450 -3.19 -19.37 12.42
C PHE A 450 -2.17 -20.50 12.26
N ASP A 451 -2.57 -21.69 11.80
CA ASP A 451 -1.64 -22.78 11.47
C ASP A 451 -0.73 -22.36 10.30
N VAL A 452 -1.27 -21.65 9.32
CA VAL A 452 -0.48 -21.06 8.23
C VAL A 452 0.50 -20.02 8.77
N GLN A 453 0.03 -19.08 9.61
CA GLN A 453 0.89 -18.08 10.25
C GLN A 453 2.03 -18.74 11.02
N GLN A 454 1.73 -19.76 11.82
CA GLN A 454 2.68 -20.48 12.65
C GLN A 454 3.77 -21.14 11.79
N SER A 455 3.39 -21.85 10.73
CA SER A 455 4.32 -22.49 9.81
C SER A 455 5.25 -21.48 9.11
N ILE A 456 4.74 -20.31 8.74
CA ILE A 456 5.56 -19.24 8.15
C ILE A 456 6.49 -18.64 9.20
N VAL A 457 6.02 -18.40 10.42
CA VAL A 457 6.86 -17.90 11.53
C VAL A 457 8.02 -18.87 11.80
N GLU A 458 7.79 -20.18 11.80
CA GLU A 458 8.86 -21.17 11.99
C GLU A 458 9.99 -21.06 10.95
N SER A 459 9.65 -20.67 9.71
CA SER A 459 10.61 -20.58 8.60
C SER A 459 11.23 -19.20 8.45
N PHE A 460 10.48 -18.14 8.78
CA PHE A 460 10.85 -16.72 8.57
C PHE A 460 11.05 -15.97 9.89
N SER A 461 11.42 -16.67 10.97
CA SER A 461 11.73 -16.06 12.26
C SER A 461 12.89 -16.79 12.91
N VAL A 462 13.74 -16.01 13.56
CA VAL A 462 14.77 -16.56 14.45
C VAL A 462 14.14 -17.15 15.73
N ARG A 463 12.91 -16.78 16.09
CA ARG A 463 12.28 -17.21 17.33
C ARG A 463 11.07 -18.08 17.05
N PRO A 464 10.78 -19.04 17.95
CA PRO A 464 9.61 -19.88 17.81
C PRO A 464 8.32 -19.04 17.79
N PRO A 465 7.27 -19.55 17.15
CA PRO A 465 5.94 -18.94 17.19
C PRO A 465 5.44 -18.76 18.62
N CYS A 466 4.62 -17.73 18.82
CA CYS A 466 3.91 -17.50 20.07
C CYS A 466 2.46 -17.98 19.89
N ASP A 467 1.98 -18.87 20.75
CA ASP A 467 0.62 -19.42 20.66
C ASP A 467 -0.48 -18.36 20.78
N GLN A 468 -0.15 -17.18 21.31
CA GLN A 468 -1.06 -16.04 21.45
C GLN A 468 -1.02 -15.08 20.25
N ASP A 469 -0.16 -15.33 19.26
CA ASP A 469 0.00 -14.45 18.11
C ASP A 469 -1.19 -14.62 17.14
N MET A 470 -2.12 -13.67 17.18
CA MET A 470 -3.28 -13.60 16.30
C MET A 470 -3.17 -12.42 15.34
N HIS A 471 -1.95 -11.98 15.02
CA HIS A 471 -1.68 -10.74 14.27
C HIS A 471 -2.49 -10.64 12.96
N ILE A 472 -2.71 -11.75 12.25
CA ILE A 472 -3.59 -11.83 11.06
C ILE A 472 -4.93 -11.12 11.27
N CYS A 473 -5.54 -11.22 12.46
CA CYS A 473 -6.83 -10.58 12.77
C CYS A 473 -6.80 -9.04 12.68
N SER A 474 -5.63 -8.42 12.75
CA SER A 474 -5.46 -6.97 12.67
C SER A 474 -4.60 -6.52 11.48
N PHE A 475 -4.33 -7.43 10.53
CA PHE A 475 -3.45 -7.14 9.40
C PHE A 475 -4.21 -6.47 8.25
N SER A 476 -4.53 -5.19 8.42
CA SER A 476 -5.34 -4.39 7.49
C SER A 476 -4.83 -4.39 6.05
N HIS A 477 -3.51 -4.39 5.83
CA HIS A 477 -2.93 -4.36 4.48
C HIS A 477 -3.45 -5.51 3.61
N LEU A 478 -3.53 -6.72 4.14
CA LEU A 478 -3.96 -7.91 3.39
C LEU A 478 -5.46 -7.94 3.15
N PHE A 479 -6.26 -7.50 4.13
CA PHE A 479 -7.71 -7.75 4.13
C PHE A 479 -8.51 -6.51 3.76
N THR A 480 -8.17 -5.34 4.29
CA THR A 480 -8.97 -4.11 4.09
C THR A 480 -8.40 -3.19 3.03
N LEU A 481 -7.10 -3.29 2.74
CA LEU A 481 -6.45 -2.52 1.67
C LEU A 481 -6.22 -3.40 0.43
N THR A 482 -5.65 -2.80 -0.60
CA THR A 482 -5.45 -3.42 -1.93
C THR A 482 -4.24 -4.38 -2.01
N TYR A 483 -3.59 -4.73 -0.89
CA TYR A 483 -2.36 -5.56 -0.85
C TYR A 483 -2.60 -7.07 -0.73
N GLY A 484 -3.83 -7.58 -0.79
CA GLY A 484 -4.07 -9.03 -0.77
C GLY A 484 -3.35 -9.75 -1.93
N ALA A 485 -2.48 -10.70 -1.62
CA ALA A 485 -1.53 -11.33 -2.57
C ALA A 485 -0.63 -10.29 -3.28
N GLY A 486 -0.13 -9.33 -2.52
CA GLY A 486 0.62 -8.17 -3.01
C GLY A 486 1.56 -7.56 -1.99
N TYR A 487 1.63 -8.04 -0.74
CA TYR A 487 2.48 -7.44 0.29
C TYR A 487 3.97 -7.50 -0.06
N TYR A 488 4.39 -8.49 -0.88
CA TYR A 488 5.76 -8.59 -1.40
C TYR A 488 6.19 -7.35 -2.21
N ALA A 489 5.25 -6.56 -2.73
CA ALA A 489 5.49 -5.31 -3.45
C ALA A 489 6.40 -4.35 -2.68
N TYR A 490 6.29 -4.30 -1.35
CA TYR A 490 7.17 -3.47 -0.52
C TYR A 490 8.63 -3.88 -0.66
N ILE A 491 8.93 -5.18 -0.58
CA ILE A 491 10.29 -5.73 -0.70
C ILE A 491 10.80 -5.62 -2.14
N TRP A 492 9.92 -5.89 -3.11
CA TRP A 492 10.23 -5.79 -4.54
C TRP A 492 10.63 -4.36 -4.92
N SER A 493 9.83 -3.38 -4.51
CA SER A 493 10.15 -1.97 -4.71
C SER A 493 11.36 -1.52 -3.91
N ASP A 494 11.65 -2.11 -2.75
CA ASP A 494 12.81 -1.71 -1.94
C ASP A 494 14.11 -2.14 -2.61
N MET A 495 14.10 -3.31 -3.24
CA MET A 495 15.20 -3.74 -4.13
C MET A 495 15.42 -2.73 -5.27
N LEU A 496 14.34 -2.30 -5.94
CA LEU A 496 14.42 -1.34 -7.04
C LEU A 496 14.92 0.03 -6.56
N ALA A 497 14.46 0.47 -5.39
CA ALA A 497 14.85 1.71 -4.74
C ALA A 497 16.31 1.68 -4.26
N ALA A 498 16.78 0.55 -3.72
CA ALA A 498 18.18 0.35 -3.31
C ALA A 498 19.13 0.44 -4.52
N ASP A 499 18.81 -0.25 -5.61
CA ASP A 499 19.60 -0.21 -6.84
C ASP A 499 19.51 1.16 -7.56
N THR A 500 18.42 1.91 -7.33
CA THR A 500 18.30 3.32 -7.72
C THR A 500 19.24 4.21 -6.89
N ALA A 501 19.20 4.08 -5.57
CA ALA A 501 20.01 4.86 -4.64
C ALA A 501 21.51 4.69 -4.88
N ALA A 502 21.95 3.50 -5.28
CA ALA A 502 23.35 3.23 -5.65
C ALA A 502 23.88 4.12 -6.78
N CYS A 503 23.01 4.62 -7.68
CA CYS A 503 23.43 5.56 -8.74
C CYS A 503 23.81 6.95 -8.20
N PHE A 504 23.31 7.30 -7.01
CA PHE A 504 23.53 8.59 -6.38
C PHE A 504 24.69 8.57 -5.36
N ASP A 505 25.40 7.44 -5.24
CA ASP A 505 26.63 7.33 -4.44
C ASP A 505 27.85 7.85 -5.22
N THR A 506 27.77 9.12 -5.64
CA THR A 506 28.82 9.83 -6.38
C THR A 506 29.15 11.13 -5.68
N THR A 507 30.41 11.54 -5.74
CA THR A 507 30.84 12.87 -5.25
C THR A 507 30.81 13.94 -6.34
N ASP A 508 30.54 13.56 -7.59
CA ASP A 508 30.44 14.48 -8.71
C ASP A 508 29.01 15.04 -8.80
N LYS A 509 28.88 16.35 -8.58
CA LYS A 509 27.60 17.07 -8.65
C LYS A 509 26.97 17.01 -10.05
N ALA A 510 27.77 17.01 -11.11
CA ALA A 510 27.24 16.93 -12.48
C ALA A 510 26.67 15.55 -12.76
N GLU A 511 27.34 14.50 -12.30
CA GLU A 511 26.84 13.12 -12.37
C GLU A 511 25.57 12.94 -11.53
N TRP A 512 25.54 13.47 -10.31
CA TRP A 512 24.36 13.46 -9.46
C TRP A 512 23.16 14.11 -10.14
N GLN A 513 23.35 15.30 -10.73
CA GLN A 513 22.30 16.00 -11.47
C GLN A 513 21.85 15.23 -12.72
N ARG A 514 22.78 14.54 -13.40
CA ARG A 514 22.45 13.68 -14.54
C ARG A 514 21.55 12.53 -14.12
N TRP A 515 21.84 11.88 -13.00
CA TRP A 515 20.98 10.83 -12.44
C TRP A 515 19.63 11.36 -11.99
N GLY A 516 19.58 12.55 -11.35
CA GLY A 516 18.33 13.19 -10.97
C GLY A 516 17.42 13.50 -12.18
N ARG A 517 17.99 14.07 -13.27
CA ARG A 517 17.24 14.29 -14.52
C ARG A 517 16.79 12.98 -15.14
N ARG A 518 17.65 11.97 -15.18
CA ARG A 518 17.31 10.67 -15.74
C ARG A 518 16.17 10.02 -14.94
N PHE A 519 16.20 10.07 -13.61
CA PHE A 519 15.14 9.56 -12.75
C PHE A 519 13.80 10.29 -13.00
N ARG A 520 13.84 11.63 -13.08
CA ARG A 520 12.67 12.45 -13.43
C ARG A 520 12.10 12.06 -14.80
N ASP A 521 12.94 12.02 -15.83
CA ASP A 521 12.53 11.84 -17.23
C ASP A 521 12.14 10.37 -17.56
N SER A 522 12.34 9.45 -16.62
CA SER A 522 11.95 8.04 -16.73
C SER A 522 10.98 7.61 -15.64
N VAL A 523 11.45 7.32 -14.42
CA VAL A 523 10.64 6.77 -13.33
C VAL A 523 9.48 7.70 -12.95
N LEU A 524 9.70 9.00 -12.81
CA LEU A 524 8.60 9.91 -12.46
C LEU A 524 7.69 10.21 -13.66
N ALA A 525 8.28 10.41 -14.84
CA ALA A 525 7.53 10.84 -16.03
C ALA A 525 6.77 9.73 -16.76
N LYS A 526 7.25 8.47 -16.71
CA LYS A 526 6.85 7.42 -17.66
C LYS A 526 6.29 6.14 -17.03
N LEU A 527 6.20 6.04 -15.70
CA LEU A 527 5.84 4.79 -15.02
C LEU A 527 4.42 4.29 -15.35
N GLY A 528 3.48 5.17 -15.68
CA GLY A 528 2.17 4.77 -16.18
C GLY A 528 2.06 4.67 -17.72
N ILE A 529 3.07 5.17 -18.45
CA ILE A 529 3.10 5.21 -19.92
C ILE A 529 3.75 3.95 -20.51
N LEU A 530 4.75 3.40 -19.83
CA LEU A 530 5.54 2.26 -20.27
C LEU A 530 5.53 1.17 -19.20
N GLU A 531 5.75 -0.08 -19.63
CA GLU A 531 6.00 -1.21 -18.73
C GLU A 531 7.09 -0.85 -17.69
N PRO A 532 6.88 -1.09 -16.38
CA PRO A 532 7.81 -0.64 -15.35
C PRO A 532 9.22 -1.18 -15.51
N MET A 533 9.39 -2.41 -16.01
CA MET A 533 10.71 -2.96 -16.31
C MET A 533 11.39 -2.21 -17.46
N ALA A 534 10.63 -1.74 -18.46
CA ALA A 534 11.16 -0.89 -19.52
C ALA A 534 11.56 0.48 -18.98
N VAL A 535 10.74 1.08 -18.11
CA VAL A 535 11.05 2.34 -17.40
C VAL A 535 12.30 2.19 -16.56
N TYR A 536 12.42 1.08 -15.83
CA TYR A 536 13.58 0.81 -15.00
C TYR A 536 14.84 0.62 -15.85
N LYS A 537 14.76 -0.05 -17.01
CA LYS A 537 15.88 -0.16 -17.97
C LYS A 537 16.22 1.18 -18.62
N LEU A 538 15.24 2.02 -18.93
CA LEU A 538 15.45 3.40 -19.39
C LEU A 538 16.24 4.20 -18.34
N PHE A 539 15.92 4.03 -17.07
CA PHE A 539 16.63 4.65 -15.96
C PHE A 539 18.01 4.05 -15.69
N ARG A 540 18.13 2.75 -15.42
CA ARG A 540 19.39 2.10 -15.00
C ARG A 540 20.32 1.71 -16.14
N GLY A 541 19.78 1.50 -17.34
CA GLY A 541 20.48 0.87 -18.46
C GLY A 541 20.57 -0.67 -18.36
N ARG A 542 20.00 -1.27 -17.31
CA ARG A 542 19.98 -2.73 -17.09
C ARG A 542 18.77 -3.15 -16.23
N ALA A 543 18.55 -4.46 -16.12
CA ALA A 543 17.61 -5.03 -15.16
C ALA A 543 18.08 -4.82 -13.70
N PRO A 544 17.16 -4.86 -12.71
CA PRO A 544 17.50 -4.70 -11.29
C PRO A 544 18.33 -5.88 -10.75
N GLN A 545 19.05 -5.64 -9.65
CA GLN A 545 19.89 -6.64 -8.98
C GLN A 545 19.57 -6.70 -7.48
N THR A 546 19.45 -7.91 -6.95
CA THR A 546 19.16 -8.18 -5.52
C THR A 546 20.27 -7.72 -4.59
N ASP A 547 21.52 -7.74 -5.05
CA ASP A 547 22.70 -7.42 -4.23
C ASP A 547 22.68 -5.98 -3.71
N ALA A 548 22.02 -5.06 -4.43
CA ALA A 548 21.86 -3.68 -3.99
C ALA A 548 21.03 -3.56 -2.72
N LEU A 549 20.03 -4.43 -2.54
CA LEU A 549 19.20 -4.47 -1.33
C LEU A 549 20.03 -4.91 -0.13
N LEU A 550 20.81 -5.99 -0.28
CA LEU A 550 21.68 -6.49 0.79
C LEU A 550 22.77 -5.49 1.14
N ALA A 551 23.40 -4.87 0.13
CA ALA A 551 24.39 -3.80 0.32
C ALA A 551 23.81 -2.62 1.11
N ARG A 552 22.58 -2.20 0.76
CA ARG A 552 21.89 -1.11 1.43
C ARG A 552 21.71 -1.38 2.93
N TYR A 553 21.30 -2.60 3.27
CA TYR A 553 21.11 -3.02 4.66
C TYR A 553 22.43 -3.40 5.36
N GLY A 554 23.57 -3.38 4.68
CA GLY A 554 24.85 -3.83 5.23
C GLY A 554 24.93 -5.33 5.49
N LEU A 555 24.20 -6.12 4.68
CA LEU A 555 24.00 -7.56 4.84
C LEU A 555 24.76 -8.38 3.77
N GLN A 556 25.90 -7.86 3.30
CA GLN A 556 26.76 -8.54 2.30
C GLN A 556 27.73 -9.53 2.93
#